data_AF-A0A4Q1SZU0-F1
#
_entry.id   AF-A0A4Q1SZU0-F1
#
_cell.length_a   1.000
_cell.length_b   1.000
_cell.length_c   1.000
_cell.angle_alpha   90.00
_cell.angle_beta   90.00
_cell.angle_gamma   90.00
#
_symmetry.space_group_name_H-M   'P 1'
#
loop_
_entity.id
_entity.type
_entity.pdbx_description
1 polymer ?
#
loop_
_entity_poly.entity_id
_entity_poly.type
_entity_poly.pdbx_seq_one_letter_code
_entity_poly.pdbx_strand_id
1 'polypeptide(L)' 'MPKAISLVDELMDDTNFRYDIEEIILMPKGGGIFEVTINDQLIYSKKEKGRFPEKKEVPTLIREQVLNG' A
#
# COMPACT_ATOMS: atom_id res chain seq x y z
N MET A 1 3.99 12.18 6.98
CA MET A 1 3.60 11.65 5.66
C MET A 1 4.72 11.08 4.76
N PRO A 2 6.05 11.18 5.03
CA PRO A 2 7.07 10.70 4.08
C PRO A 2 6.91 9.24 3.63
N LYS A 3 6.60 8.33 4.56
CA LYS A 3 6.48 6.89 4.27
C LYS A 3 5.31 6.53 3.34
N ALA A 4 4.21 7.28 3.40
CA ALA A 4 3.09 7.05 2.49
C ALA A 4 3.45 7.47 1.07
N ILE A 5 4.10 8.64 0.91
CA ILE A 5 4.57 9.12 -0.40
C ILE A 5 5.60 8.17 -1.01
N SER A 6 6.59 7.72 -0.23
CA SER A 6 7.58 6.75 -0.74
C SER A 6 6.96 5.42 -1.19
N LEU A 7 5.85 5.00 -0.58
CA LEU A 7 5.11 3.82 -1.03
C LEU A 7 4.39 4.10 -2.36
N VAL A 8 3.81 5.29 -2.53
CA VAL A 8 3.22 5.69 -3.83
C VAL A 8 4.28 5.70 -4.93
N ASP A 9 5.44 6.30 -4.68
CA ASP A 9 6.54 6.32 -5.65
C ASP A 9 6.94 4.88 -6.05
N GLU A 10 7.05 3.98 -5.08
CA GLU A 10 7.35 2.56 -5.34
C GLU A 10 6.28 1.87 -6.20
N LEU A 11 5.00 2.20 -6.01
CA LEU A 11 3.92 1.67 -6.85
C LEU A 11 3.96 2.25 -8.26
N MET A 12 4.26 3.53 -8.41
CA MET A 12 4.28 4.20 -9.72
C MET A 12 5.53 3.87 -10.55
N ASP A 13 6.63 3.48 -9.92
CA ASP A 13 7.82 2.94 -10.57
C ASP A 13 7.57 1.55 -11.21
N ASP A 14 6.53 0.84 -10.75
CA ASP A 14 6.12 -0.43 -11.34
C ASP A 14 5.20 -0.18 -12.54
N THR A 15 5.66 -0.56 -13.74
CA THR A 15 4.92 -0.30 -14.97
C THR A 15 3.56 -1.00 -15.02
N ASN A 16 3.34 -2.09 -14.28
CA ASN A 16 2.03 -2.76 -14.27
C ASN A 16 1.02 -1.94 -13.47
N PHE A 17 1.38 -1.57 -12.23
CA PHE A 17 0.50 -0.79 -11.36
C PHE A 17 0.16 0.58 -11.92
N ARG A 18 1.09 1.21 -12.64
CA ARG A 18 0.86 2.52 -13.25
C ARG A 18 -0.34 2.56 -14.21
N TYR A 19 -0.69 1.44 -14.85
CA TYR A 19 -1.83 1.38 -15.77
C TYR A 19 -3.07 0.72 -15.15
N ASP A 20 -2.88 -0.10 -14.10
CA ASP A 20 -3.96 -0.86 -13.47
C ASP A 20 -4.64 -0.12 -12.30
N ILE A 21 -3.97 0.87 -11.70
CA ILE A 21 -4.52 1.64 -10.57
C ILE A 21 -5.31 2.85 -11.08
N GLU A 22 -6.62 2.87 -10.84
CA GLU A 22 -7.48 4.01 -11.19
C GLU A 22 -7.30 5.19 -10.22
N GLU A 23 -7.19 4.92 -8.92
CA GLU A 23 -7.09 5.94 -7.87
C GLU A 23 -6.16 5.51 -6.72
N ILE A 24 -5.42 6.47 -6.17
CA ILE A 24 -4.69 6.32 -4.90
C ILE A 24 -5.15 7.42 -3.95
N ILE A 25 -5.74 7.02 -2.82
CA ILE A 25 -6.19 7.94 -1.78
C ILE A 25 -5.20 7.92 -0.62
N LEU A 26 -4.62 9.09 -0.30
CA LEU A 26 -3.81 9.26 0.90
C LEU A 26 -4.66 9.92 1.99
N MET A 27 -4.97 9.17 3.04
CA MET A 27 -5.72 9.66 4.20
C MET A 27 -4.78 9.95 5.39
N PRO A 28 -4.52 11.22 5.74
CA PRO A 28 -3.80 11.54 6.96
C PRO A 28 -4.62 11.10 8.17
N LYS A 29 -4.04 10.25 9.02
CA LYS A 29 -4.61 9.84 10.30
C LYS A 29 -3.63 10.17 11.43
N GLY A 30 -4.18 10.51 12.60
CA GLY A 30 -3.39 10.71 13.81
C GLY A 30 -2.86 9.39 14.40
N GLY A 31 -2.03 9.48 15.44
CA GLY A 31 -1.66 8.30 16.26
C GLY A 31 -0.67 7.34 15.62
N GLY A 32 0.01 7.72 14.53
CA GLY A 32 1.04 6.88 13.90
C GLY A 32 0.51 5.65 13.16
N ILE A 33 -0.79 5.68 12.82
CA ILE A 33 -1.48 4.68 12.00
C ILE A 33 -0.85 4.65 10.62
N PHE A 34 -0.62 3.45 10.12
CA PHE A 34 -0.21 3.19 8.74
C PHE A 34 -0.89 1.90 8.30
N GLU A 35 -1.88 2.05 7.43
CA GLU A 35 -2.70 0.97 6.90
C GLU A 35 -2.78 1.11 5.39
N VAL A 36 -2.79 -0.02 4.69
CA VAL A 36 -2.96 -0.09 3.24
C VAL A 36 -4.14 -0.99 2.95
N THR A 37 -5.06 -0.50 2.14
CA THR A 37 -6.30 -1.19 1.75
C THR A 37 -6.44 -1.21 0.24
N ILE A 38 -7.06 -2.26 -0.30
CA ILE A 38 -7.53 -2.35 -1.69
C ILE A 38 -9.03 -2.57 -1.66
N ASN A 39 -9.83 -1.71 -2.29
CA ASN A 39 -11.30 -1.85 -2.31
C ASN A 39 -11.88 -2.12 -0.91
N ASP A 40 -11.46 -1.30 0.07
CA ASP A 40 -11.80 -1.41 1.50
C ASP A 40 -11.30 -2.67 2.24
N GLN A 41 -10.56 -3.55 1.58
CA GLN A 41 -9.93 -4.73 2.19
C GLN A 41 -8.54 -4.39 2.71
N LEU A 42 -8.32 -4.56 4.02
CA LEU A 42 -7.03 -4.35 4.67
C LEU A 42 -6.02 -5.41 4.20
N ILE A 43 -4.94 -4.96 3.56
CA ILE A 43 -3.83 -5.83 3.12
C ILE A 43 -2.58 -5.66 3.99
N TYR A 44 -2.46 -4.52 4.70
CA TYR A 44 -1.32 -4.25 5.57
C TYR A 44 -1.71 -3.34 6.74
N SER A 45 -1.30 -3.70 7.96
CA SER A 45 -1.37 -2.82 9.12
C SER A 45 -0.05 -2.79 9.88
N LYS A 46 0.51 -1.58 10.06
CA LYS A 46 1.68 -1.36 10.93
C LYS A 46 1.39 -1.76 12.38
N LYS A 47 0.15 -1.59 12.84
CA LYS A 47 -0.23 -1.94 14.21
C LYS A 47 -0.14 -3.44 14.43
N GLU A 48 -0.56 -4.24 13.45
CA GLU A 48 -0.49 -5.70 13.49
C GLU A 48 0.92 -6.24 13.30
N LYS A 49 1.69 -5.65 12.36
CA LYS A 49 3.06 -6.09 12.05
C LYS A 49 4.12 -5.53 12.99
N GLY A 50 3.80 -4.49 13.74
CA GLY A 50 4.74 -3.79 14.63
C GLY A 50 5.84 -2.99 13.91
N ARG A 51 5.79 -2.88 12.59
CA ARG A 51 6.79 -2.16 11.76
C ARG A 51 6.14 -1.50 10.55
N PHE A 52 6.89 -0.63 9.88
CA PHE A 52 6.53 -0.17 8.54
C PHE A 52 6.78 -1.29 7.52
N PRO A 53 6.14 -1.22 6.33
CA PRO A 53 6.40 -2.22 5.31
C PRO A 53 7.84 -2.16 4.83
N GLU A 54 8.39 -3.33 4.50
CA GLU A 54 9.67 -3.45 3.81
C GLU A 54 9.50 -3.14 2.32
N LYS A 55 10.61 -2.84 1.63
CA LYS A 55 10.59 -2.60 0.19
C LYS A 55 9.97 -3.81 -0.52
N LYS A 56 9.07 -3.56 -1.46
CA LYS A 56 8.27 -4.52 -2.22
C LYS A 56 7.23 -5.33 -1.45
N GLU A 57 7.11 -5.18 -0.13
CA GLU A 57 6.14 -5.96 0.66
C GLU A 57 4.70 -5.63 0.24
N VAL A 58 4.33 -4.34 0.26
CA VAL A 58 3.00 -3.90 -0.18
C VAL A 58 2.74 -4.19 -1.66
N PRO A 59 3.65 -3.87 -2.60
CA PRO A 59 3.54 -4.31 -3.99
C PRO A 59 3.29 -5.82 -4.18
N THR A 60 3.88 -6.66 -3.33
CA THR A 60 3.68 -8.11 -3.40
C THR A 60 2.29 -8.48 -2.90
N LEU A 61 1.87 -7.92 -1.76
CA LEU A 61 0.53 -8.13 -1.20
C LEU A 61 -0.58 -7.69 -2.17
N ILE A 62 -0.39 -6.59 -2.89
CA ILE A 62 -1.35 -6.14 -3.91
C ILE A 62 -1.48 -7.17 -5.02
N ARG A 63 -0.36 -7.70 -5.55
CA ARG A 63 -0.40 -8.74 -6.60
C ARG A 63 -1.08 -10.00 -6.11
N GLU A 64 -0.77 -10.44 -4.89
CA GLU A 64 -1.40 -11.61 -4.29
C GLU A 64 -2.91 -11.41 -4.14
N GLN A 65 -3.35 -10.23 -3.75
CA GLN A 65 -4.78 -9.93 -3.60
C GLN A 65 -5.51 -9.90 -4.96
N VAL A 66 -4.87 -9.39 -6.01
CA VAL A 66 -5.48 -9.29 -7.36
C VAL A 66 -5.43 -10.63 -8.11
N LEU A 67 -4.36 -11.43 -7.96
CA LEU A 67 -4.22 -12.73 -8.64
C LEU A 67 -5.07 -13.84 -8.03
N ASN A 68 -5.45 -13.71 -6.76
CA ASN A 68 -6.32 -14.67 -6.07
C ASN A 68 -7.81 -14.25 -6.05
N GLY A 69 -8.15 -13.15 -6.74
CA GLY A 69 -9.50 -12.61 -6.87
C GLY A 69 -10.23 -13.08 -8.12
#